data_AF-A0A147KJY5-F1
#
_entry.id   AF-A0A147KJY5-F1
#
_cell.length_a   1.000
_cell.length_b   1.000
_cell.length_c   1.000
_cell.angle_alpha   90.00
_cell.angle_beta   90.00
_cell.angle_gamma   90.00
#
_symmetry.space_group_name_H-M   'P 1'
#
loop_
_entity.id
_entity.type
_entity.pdbx_description
1 polymer ?
#
loop_
_entity_poly.entity_id
_entity_poly.type
_entity_poly.pdbx_seq_one_letter_code
_entity_poly.pdbx_strand_id
1 'polypeptide(L)'
;MRHGEELDLAGLRIGFFSTDLPLDISLGMHLPEHRTVLLPTTLYATPGNFMALEGAPVEYSEIWHSLMARLSTLDVEHLTGPHMESLHGKRRIRTLFSVYEDLITYLHDQTIRHLLTGAPGEDLLHCLPIPEQVAENLAPEAFHSNFGGTALMYHTRYMGWFSGNAVDLAPPRGPSAPGAAWS
;
A
#
# COMPACT_ATOMS: atom_id res chain seq x y z
N MET A 1 10.77 -6.86 19.63
CA MET A 1 10.98 -5.41 19.53
C MET A 1 9.64 -4.72 19.36
N ARG A 2 9.44 -3.56 19.96
CA ARG A 2 8.19 -2.78 19.93
C ARG A 2 8.40 -1.44 19.21
N HIS A 3 7.32 -0.85 18.73
CA HIS A 3 7.36 0.52 18.21
C HIS A 3 7.90 1.49 19.27
N GLY A 4 8.85 2.34 18.89
CA GLY A 4 9.49 3.33 19.77
C GLY A 4 10.62 2.76 20.63
N GLU A 5 10.94 1.46 20.49
CA GLU A 5 12.12 0.88 21.14
C GLU A 5 13.39 1.33 20.43
N GLU A 6 14.42 1.67 21.21
CA GLU A 6 15.75 1.98 20.71
C GLU A 6 16.76 1.01 21.32
N LEU A 7 17.69 0.52 20.50
CA LEU A 7 18.78 -0.36 20.93
C LEU A 7 20.11 0.15 20.42
N ASP A 8 21.15 -0.02 21.23
CA ASP A 8 22.53 0.04 20.78
C ASP A 8 22.96 -1.39 20.39
N LEU A 9 23.25 -1.59 19.11
CA LEU A 9 23.75 -2.85 18.59
C LEU A 9 25.09 -2.61 17.93
N ALA A 10 26.17 -3.10 18.56
CA ALA A 10 27.55 -2.92 18.11
C ALA A 10 27.95 -1.44 17.90
N GLY A 11 27.44 -0.52 18.74
CA GLY A 11 27.73 0.91 18.66
C GLY A 11 26.85 1.67 17.67
N LEU A 12 25.86 1.01 17.06
CA LEU A 12 24.85 1.64 16.22
C LEU A 12 23.59 1.85 17.05
N ARG A 13 23.14 3.09 17.18
CA ARG A 13 21.80 3.39 17.69
C ARG A 13 20.78 3.07 16.61
N ILE A 14 19.85 2.17 16.93
CA ILE A 14 18.79 1.73 16.03
C ILE A 14 17.45 1.95 16.72
N GLY A 15 16.64 2.82 16.13
CA GLY A 15 15.23 2.99 16.51
C GLY A 15 14.34 2.05 15.71
N PHE A 16 13.39 1.42 16.38
CA PHE A 16 12.45 0.47 15.78
C PHE A 16 11.06 1.07 15.74
N PHE A 17 10.36 0.90 14.62
CA PHE A 17 8.97 1.32 14.48
C PHE A 17 8.16 0.26 13.75
N SER A 18 6.93 0.01 14.20
CA SER A 18 5.96 -0.73 13.40
C SER A 18 5.66 0.04 12.11
N THR A 19 5.39 -0.64 11.00
CA THR A 19 4.78 -0.04 9.81
C THR A 19 3.26 -0.11 9.89
N ASP A 20 2.74 -0.91 10.82
CA ASP A 20 1.31 -1.18 11.05
C ASP A 20 0.59 -1.82 9.85
N LEU A 21 1.28 -2.00 8.72
CA LEU A 21 0.81 -2.69 7.53
C LEU A 21 0.65 -4.20 7.83
N PRO A 22 -0.44 -4.84 7.37
CA PRO A 22 -0.72 -6.26 7.60
C PRO A 22 0.09 -7.14 6.62
N LEU A 23 1.41 -7.02 6.70
CA LEU A 23 2.38 -7.78 5.92
C LEU A 23 3.13 -8.73 6.85
N ASP A 24 3.75 -9.77 6.28
CA ASP A 24 4.53 -10.77 7.03
C ASP A 24 5.62 -10.13 7.91
N ILE A 25 6.20 -9.01 7.46
CA ILE A 25 7.18 -8.23 8.20
C ILE A 25 6.75 -6.77 8.23
N SER A 26 6.27 -6.32 9.38
CA SER A 26 5.80 -4.95 9.59
C SER A 26 6.75 -4.11 10.45
N LEU A 27 8.04 -4.43 10.52
CA LEU A 27 9.04 -3.73 11.34
C LEU A 27 9.98 -2.86 10.49
N GLY A 28 10.01 -1.56 10.73
CA GLY A 28 10.99 -0.62 10.19
C GLY A 28 12.09 -0.27 11.20
N MET A 29 13.25 0.11 10.68
CA MET A 29 14.40 0.55 11.47
C MET A 29 14.89 1.91 11.01
N HIS A 30 15.33 2.74 11.95
CA HIS A 30 15.91 4.05 11.69
C HIS A 30 17.27 4.16 12.41
N LEU A 31 18.32 4.49 11.65
CA LEU A 31 19.66 4.76 12.16
C LEU A 31 19.90 6.27 12.05
N PRO A 32 19.59 7.05 13.09
CA PRO A 32 19.58 8.51 13.01
C PRO A 32 20.96 9.11 12.69
N GLU A 33 22.04 8.57 13.24
CA GLU A 33 23.40 9.05 12.99
C GLU A 33 23.83 8.85 11.53
N HIS A 34 23.19 7.92 10.82
CA HIS A 34 23.46 7.59 9.43
C HIS A 34 22.38 8.13 8.49
N ARG A 35 21.31 8.73 9.02
CA ARG A 35 20.13 9.18 8.27
C ARG A 35 19.54 8.08 7.39
N THR A 36 19.57 6.84 7.89
CA THR A 36 19.16 5.66 7.13
C THR A 36 17.89 5.08 7.70
N VAL A 37 16.89 4.84 6.83
CA VAL A 37 15.71 4.05 7.16
C VAL A 37 15.76 2.74 6.39
N LEU A 38 15.49 1.64 7.10
CA LEU A 38 15.30 0.33 6.52
C LEU A 38 13.83 -0.06 6.60
N LEU A 39 13.23 -0.33 5.44
CA LEU A 39 11.87 -0.84 5.33
C LEU A 39 11.87 -2.19 4.61
N PRO A 40 11.29 -3.25 5.20
CA PRO A 40 11.44 -4.60 4.70
C PRO A 40 10.70 -4.86 3.38
N THR A 41 9.49 -4.32 3.17
CA THR A 41 8.68 -4.72 1.99
C THR A 41 7.76 -3.62 1.43
N THR A 42 7.81 -2.39 1.95
CA THR A 42 6.70 -1.44 1.79
C THR A 42 6.99 -0.27 0.85
N LEU A 43 8.18 0.33 0.94
CA LEU A 43 8.46 1.63 0.33
C LEU A 43 9.72 1.57 -0.54
N TYR A 44 9.54 1.75 -1.85
CA TYR A 44 10.59 1.68 -2.86
C TYR A 44 10.37 2.73 -3.94
N ALA A 45 11.32 2.87 -4.88
CA ALA A 45 11.17 3.77 -6.03
C ALA A 45 9.99 3.38 -6.95
N THR A 46 9.66 2.08 -6.94
CA THR A 46 8.53 1.48 -7.65
C THR A 46 7.56 0.94 -6.60
N PRO A 47 6.35 1.53 -6.45
CA PRO A 47 5.36 0.99 -5.53
C PRO A 47 4.90 -0.41 -5.97
N GLY A 48 4.62 -1.26 -4.99
CA GLY A 48 3.88 -2.49 -5.23
C GLY A 48 2.37 -2.22 -5.27
N ASN A 49 1.59 -3.25 -4.99
CA ASN A 49 0.19 -3.06 -4.65
C ASN A 49 0.11 -2.41 -3.28
N PHE A 50 -0.71 -1.36 -3.15
CA PHE A 50 -0.94 -0.74 -1.85
C PHE A 50 -1.85 -1.57 -0.97
N MET A 51 -2.54 -2.59 -1.49
CA MET A 51 -3.26 -3.58 -0.68
C MET A 51 -2.95 -5.00 -1.18
N ALA A 52 -2.89 -5.95 -0.25
CA ALA A 52 -2.64 -7.37 -0.56
C ALA A 52 -3.82 -7.98 -1.32
N LEU A 53 -3.61 -8.53 -2.52
CA LEU A 53 -4.68 -9.02 -3.39
C LEU A 53 -5.54 -10.12 -2.75
N GLU A 54 -4.98 -10.86 -1.79
CA GLU A 54 -5.66 -11.86 -0.96
C GLU A 54 -6.69 -11.24 0.00
N GLY A 55 -6.64 -9.93 0.18
CA GLY A 55 -7.52 -9.14 1.03
C GLY A 55 -6.75 -8.43 2.14
N ALA A 56 -7.16 -7.19 2.44
CA ALA A 56 -6.56 -6.39 3.50
C ALA A 56 -7.63 -5.66 4.34
N PRO A 57 -7.35 -5.22 5.59
CA PRO A 57 -8.30 -4.49 6.43
C PRO A 57 -8.85 -3.21 5.78
N VAL A 58 -9.97 -2.67 6.29
CA VAL A 58 -10.62 -1.47 5.72
C VAL A 58 -9.78 -0.22 5.98
N GLU A 59 -9.04 -0.21 7.08
CA GLU A 59 -8.22 0.89 7.58
C GLU A 59 -6.87 1.02 6.85
N TYR A 60 -6.67 0.31 5.73
CA TYR A 60 -5.37 0.22 5.08
C TYR A 60 -4.82 1.58 4.62
N SER A 61 -5.69 2.48 4.14
CA SER A 61 -5.28 3.86 3.80
C SER A 61 -4.80 4.62 5.03
N GLU A 62 -5.51 4.50 6.16
CA GLU A 62 -5.15 5.18 7.40
C GLU A 62 -3.80 4.70 7.94
N ILE A 63 -3.53 3.39 7.82
CA ILE A 63 -2.25 2.79 8.16
C ILE A 63 -1.12 3.39 7.31
N TRP A 64 -1.32 3.51 6.00
CA TRP A 64 -0.35 4.17 5.11
C TRP A 64 -0.12 5.64 5.46
N HIS A 65 -1.19 6.41 5.70
CA HIS A 65 -1.09 7.81 6.10
C HIS A 65 -0.31 7.97 7.41
N SER A 66 -0.57 7.11 8.40
CA SER A 66 0.18 7.07 9.65
C SER A 66 1.67 6.77 9.42
N LEU A 67 1.98 5.83 8.53
CA LEU A 67 3.35 5.49 8.15
C LEU A 67 4.05 6.66 7.44
N MET A 68 3.42 7.28 6.45
CA MET A 68 3.99 8.41 5.69
C MET A 68 4.20 9.62 6.59
N ALA A 69 3.24 9.94 7.47
CA ALA A 69 3.37 11.01 8.45
C ALA A 69 4.57 10.76 9.37
N ARG A 70 4.72 9.53 9.88
CA ARG A 70 5.85 9.13 10.74
C ARG A 70 7.18 9.28 10.03
N LEU A 71 7.32 8.73 8.82
CA LEU A 71 8.56 8.80 8.05
C LEU A 71 8.94 10.24 7.69
N SER A 72 7.95 11.09 7.43
CA SER A 72 8.15 12.50 7.12
C SER A 72 8.74 13.32 8.27
N THR A 73 8.68 12.82 9.52
CA THR A 73 9.33 13.45 10.68
C THR A 73 10.82 13.11 10.81
N LEU A 74 11.30 12.10 10.10
CA LEU A 74 12.67 11.61 10.22
C LEU A 74 13.62 12.36 9.27
N ASP A 75 14.88 12.54 9.68
CA ASP A 75 15.93 13.08 8.81
C ASP A 75 16.53 11.95 7.96
N VAL A 76 15.89 11.63 6.83
CA VAL A 76 16.27 10.50 5.98
C VAL A 76 17.05 10.95 4.75
N GLU A 77 18.23 10.40 4.56
CA GLU A 77 19.09 10.58 3.39
C GLU A 77 19.30 9.27 2.61
N HIS A 78 19.10 8.13 3.28
CA HIS A 78 19.19 6.79 2.71
C HIS A 78 17.95 5.98 3.08
N LEU A 79 17.29 5.41 2.09
CA LEU A 79 16.15 4.50 2.28
C LEU A 79 16.50 3.18 1.61
N THR A 80 16.43 2.07 2.35
CA THR A 80 16.84 0.76 1.84
C THR A 80 15.94 -0.36 2.35
N GLY A 81 16.05 -1.53 1.74
CA GLY A 81 15.30 -2.73 2.08
C GLY A 81 15.88 -3.96 1.37
N PRO A 82 15.34 -5.16 1.65
CA PRO A 82 15.87 -6.43 1.13
C PRO A 82 15.55 -6.69 -0.35
N HIS A 83 14.58 -5.99 -0.97
CA HIS A 83 14.08 -6.35 -2.31
C HIS A 83 14.56 -5.47 -3.45
N MET A 84 14.67 -4.15 -3.23
CA MET A 84 14.92 -3.18 -4.31
C MET A 84 16.17 -2.36 -4.03
N GLU A 85 16.62 -1.61 -5.04
CA GLU A 85 17.74 -0.68 -4.92
C GLU A 85 17.49 0.37 -3.83
N SER A 86 18.55 0.68 -3.08
CA SER A 86 18.54 1.75 -2.10
C SER A 86 18.34 3.10 -2.76
N LEU A 87 17.54 3.94 -2.14
CA LEU A 87 17.33 5.33 -2.52
C LEU A 87 18.22 6.25 -1.70
N HIS A 88 18.80 7.23 -2.38
CA HIS A 88 19.72 8.20 -1.78
C HIS A 88 19.31 9.63 -2.11
N GLY A 89 19.57 10.53 -1.16
CA GLY A 89 19.36 11.96 -1.28
C GLY A 89 18.06 12.43 -0.61
N LYS A 90 18.21 13.32 0.37
CA LYS A 90 17.10 13.84 1.20
C LYS A 90 15.90 14.34 0.40
N ARG A 91 16.15 15.15 -0.63
CA ARG A 91 15.09 15.73 -1.47
C ARG A 91 14.30 14.65 -2.20
N ARG A 92 15.00 13.68 -2.81
CA ARG A 92 14.37 12.57 -3.55
C ARG A 92 13.48 11.74 -2.64
N ILE A 93 13.97 11.39 -1.45
CA ILE A 93 13.23 10.59 -0.47
C ILE A 93 12.00 11.35 0.06
N ARG A 94 12.13 12.64 0.38
CA ARG A 94 10.99 13.47 0.82
C ARG A 94 9.93 13.62 -0.27
N THR A 95 10.34 13.80 -1.52
CA THR A 95 9.43 13.79 -2.67
C THR A 95 8.72 12.45 -2.77
N LEU A 96 9.44 11.33 -2.66
CA LEU A 96 8.84 10.00 -2.70
C LEU A 96 7.78 9.78 -1.60
N PHE A 97 8.03 10.21 -0.37
CA PHE A 97 7.05 10.11 0.71
C PHE A 97 5.77 10.89 0.38
N SER A 98 5.92 12.08 -0.20
CA SER A 98 4.77 12.91 -0.61
C SER A 98 4.01 12.27 -1.77
N VAL A 99 4.72 11.69 -2.73
CA VAL A 99 4.15 10.98 -3.88
C VAL A 99 3.36 9.74 -3.43
N TYR A 100 3.88 8.98 -2.47
CA TYR A 100 3.14 7.86 -1.87
C TYR A 100 1.86 8.33 -1.18
N GLU A 101 1.96 9.37 -0.34
CA GLU A 101 0.79 9.96 0.33
C GLU A 101 -0.29 10.40 -0.67
N ASP A 102 0.10 11.18 -1.69
CA ASP A 102 -0.79 11.66 -2.75
C ASP A 102 -1.43 10.49 -3.52
N LEU A 103 -0.66 9.45 -3.81
CA LEU A 103 -1.13 8.28 -4.55
C LEU A 103 -2.13 7.44 -3.74
N ILE A 104 -1.87 7.23 -2.45
CA ILE A 104 -2.79 6.51 -1.55
C ILE A 104 -4.10 7.28 -1.42
N THR A 105 -4.04 8.60 -1.18
CA THR A 105 -5.23 9.46 -1.13
C THR A 105 -5.97 9.46 -2.48
N TYR A 106 -5.25 9.58 -3.59
CA TYR A 106 -5.84 9.60 -4.92
C TYR A 106 -6.60 8.30 -5.21
N LEU A 107 -5.99 7.14 -4.99
CA LEU A 107 -6.63 5.85 -5.25
C LEU A 107 -7.88 5.65 -4.40
N HIS A 108 -7.80 5.98 -3.11
CA HIS A 108 -8.94 5.94 -2.22
C HIS A 108 -10.07 6.86 -2.70
N ASP A 109 -9.77 8.15 -2.91
CA ASP A 109 -10.79 9.15 -3.23
C ASP A 109 -11.43 8.92 -4.59
N GLN A 110 -10.65 8.54 -5.61
CA GLN A 110 -11.23 8.20 -6.91
C GLN A 110 -12.08 6.94 -6.84
N THR A 111 -11.71 5.97 -6.00
CA THR A 111 -12.55 4.80 -5.75
C THR A 111 -13.89 5.22 -5.14
N ILE A 112 -13.89 6.10 -4.14
CA ILE A 112 -15.13 6.61 -3.53
C ILE A 112 -15.96 7.38 -4.56
N ARG A 113 -15.36 8.24 -5.39
CA ARG A 113 -16.08 8.96 -6.44
C ARG A 113 -16.71 8.00 -7.45
N HIS A 114 -15.99 6.97 -7.86
CA HIS A 114 -16.49 5.92 -8.76
C HIS A 114 -17.65 5.16 -8.11
N LEU A 115 -17.48 4.74 -6.87
CA LEU A 115 -18.50 4.06 -6.08
C LEU A 115 -19.81 4.86 -6.02
N LEU A 116 -19.72 6.18 -5.81
CA LEU A 116 -20.89 7.07 -5.74
C LEU A 116 -21.66 7.18 -7.07
N THR A 117 -21.08 6.75 -8.20
CA THR A 117 -21.81 6.67 -9.48
C THR A 117 -22.70 5.43 -9.60
N GLY A 118 -22.49 4.42 -8.74
CA GLY A 118 -23.13 3.11 -8.84
C GLY A 118 -22.59 2.23 -9.98
N ALA A 119 -21.49 2.62 -10.61
CA ALA A 119 -20.82 1.82 -11.63
C ALA A 119 -20.17 0.56 -11.03
N PRO A 120 -20.03 -0.53 -11.80
CA PRO A 120 -19.34 -1.74 -11.37
C PRO A 120 -17.91 -1.47 -10.91
N GLY A 121 -17.48 -2.16 -9.85
CA GLY A 121 -16.13 -2.00 -9.32
C GLY A 121 -15.05 -2.43 -10.31
N GLU A 122 -15.31 -3.44 -11.15
CA GLU A 122 -14.35 -3.93 -12.14
C GLU A 122 -13.91 -2.87 -13.16
N ASP A 123 -14.71 -1.83 -13.39
CA ASP A 123 -14.35 -0.74 -14.29
C ASP A 123 -13.08 0.00 -13.82
N LEU A 124 -12.82 0.03 -12.51
CA LEU A 124 -11.62 0.63 -11.90
C LEU A 124 -10.31 -0.01 -12.38
N LEU A 125 -10.35 -1.24 -12.89
CA LEU A 125 -9.19 -1.88 -13.52
C LEU A 125 -8.73 -1.14 -14.79
N HIS A 126 -9.60 -0.32 -15.37
CA HIS A 126 -9.39 0.31 -16.67
C HIS A 126 -9.55 1.84 -16.65
N CYS A 127 -10.19 2.42 -15.62
CA CYS A 127 -10.61 3.83 -15.63
C CYS A 127 -9.90 4.75 -14.61
N LEU A 128 -8.72 4.38 -14.10
CA LEU A 128 -7.95 5.18 -13.12
C LEU A 128 -6.65 5.75 -13.70
N PRO A 129 -6.68 6.98 -14.28
CA PRO A 129 -5.46 7.63 -14.76
C PRO A 129 -4.62 8.15 -13.60
N ILE A 130 -3.38 7.67 -13.45
CA ILE A 130 -2.46 8.21 -12.45
C ILE A 130 -2.04 9.63 -12.85
N PRO A 131 -2.11 10.62 -11.94
CA PRO A 131 -1.64 11.98 -12.23
C PRO A 131 -0.17 11.99 -12.69
N GLU A 132 0.14 12.77 -13.72
CA GLU A 132 1.48 12.86 -14.31
C GLU A 132 2.54 13.22 -13.26
N GLN A 133 2.21 14.14 -12.35
CA GLN A 133 3.09 14.57 -11.26
C GLN A 133 3.45 13.44 -10.29
N VAL A 134 2.57 12.45 -10.12
CA VAL A 134 2.86 11.24 -9.33
C VAL A 134 3.74 10.30 -10.16
N ALA A 135 3.35 10.04 -11.41
CA ALA A 135 4.03 9.09 -12.30
C ALA A 135 5.49 9.47 -12.58
N GLU A 136 5.80 10.75 -12.81
CA GLU A 136 7.16 11.23 -13.11
C GLU A 136 8.16 11.06 -11.95
N ASN A 137 7.65 10.96 -10.71
CA ASN A 137 8.48 10.80 -9.52
C ASN A 137 8.66 9.35 -9.08
N LEU A 138 8.01 8.41 -9.77
CA LEU A 138 8.20 6.97 -9.60
C LEU A 138 9.22 6.44 -10.62
N ALA A 139 9.85 5.31 -10.32
CA ALA A 139 10.76 4.69 -11.28
C ALA A 139 9.99 4.17 -12.52
N PRO A 140 10.59 4.18 -13.73
CA PRO A 140 9.92 3.79 -14.97
C PRO A 140 9.40 2.34 -15.00
N GLU A 141 10.00 1.45 -14.21
CA GLU A 141 9.53 0.07 -14.04
C GLU A 141 8.34 -0.07 -13.07
N ALA A 142 7.68 1.05 -12.71
CA ALA A 142 6.45 1.06 -11.90
C ALA A 142 5.27 0.27 -12.50
N PHE A 143 5.44 -0.39 -13.64
CA PHE A 143 4.51 -1.36 -14.21
C PHE A 143 4.26 -2.61 -13.35
N HIS A 144 4.97 -2.79 -12.22
CA HIS A 144 4.61 -3.78 -11.21
C HIS A 144 3.42 -3.37 -10.31
N SER A 145 3.00 -2.10 -10.33
CA SER A 145 1.88 -1.64 -9.49
C SER A 145 0.53 -1.88 -10.18
N ASN A 146 -0.36 -2.68 -9.57
CA ASN A 146 -1.74 -2.79 -10.02
C ASN A 146 -2.64 -1.80 -9.26
N PHE A 147 -2.57 -0.52 -9.64
CA PHE A 147 -3.36 0.54 -9.01
C PHE A 147 -4.86 0.37 -9.21
N GLY A 148 -5.29 -0.08 -10.39
CA GLY A 148 -6.68 -0.44 -10.64
C GLY A 148 -7.16 -1.57 -9.73
N GLY A 149 -6.30 -2.58 -9.50
CA GLY A 149 -6.56 -3.64 -8.53
C GLY A 149 -6.67 -3.12 -7.09
N THR A 150 -5.78 -2.21 -6.68
CA THR A 150 -5.87 -1.55 -5.37
C THR A 150 -7.21 -0.83 -5.21
N ALA A 151 -7.63 -0.07 -6.22
CA ALA A 151 -8.90 0.64 -6.20
C ALA A 151 -10.12 -0.30 -6.22
N LEU A 152 -10.08 -1.36 -7.02
CA LEU A 152 -11.10 -2.40 -6.99
C LEU A 152 -11.23 -2.99 -5.58
N MET A 153 -10.12 -3.21 -4.89
CA MET A 153 -10.18 -3.72 -3.53
C MET A 153 -10.77 -2.72 -2.54
N TYR A 154 -10.46 -1.42 -2.65
CA TYR A 154 -11.16 -0.39 -1.87
C TYR A 154 -12.67 -0.46 -2.13
N HIS A 155 -13.08 -0.54 -3.40
CA HIS A 155 -14.49 -0.63 -3.79
C HIS A 155 -15.17 -1.85 -3.16
N THR A 156 -14.58 -3.04 -3.32
CA THR A 156 -15.08 -4.30 -2.74
C THR A 156 -15.14 -4.24 -1.21
N ARG A 157 -14.24 -3.49 -0.55
CA ARG A 157 -14.31 -3.32 0.91
C ARG A 157 -15.46 -2.45 1.37
N TYR A 158 -15.81 -1.40 0.64
CA TYR A 158 -16.97 -0.56 0.98
C TYR A 158 -18.30 -1.22 0.63
N MET A 159 -18.40 -1.88 -0.52
CA MET A 159 -19.65 -2.50 -1.00
C MET A 159 -19.87 -3.93 -0.50
N GLY A 160 -18.79 -4.62 -0.15
CA GLY A 160 -18.81 -6.06 0.08
C GLY A 160 -18.92 -6.86 -1.23
N TRP A 161 -19.45 -8.06 -1.11
CA TRP A 161 -19.56 -9.03 -2.22
C TRP A 161 -20.77 -8.78 -3.14
N PHE A 162 -21.77 -8.04 -2.68
CA PHE A 162 -23.04 -7.87 -3.37
C PHE A 162 -23.00 -6.65 -4.29
N SER A 163 -23.29 -6.84 -5.58
CA SER A 163 -23.26 -5.79 -6.60
C SER A 163 -24.38 -4.75 -6.47
N GLY A 164 -25.40 -5.03 -5.65
CA GLY A 164 -26.65 -4.27 -5.64
C GLY A 164 -27.69 -4.82 -6.62
N ASN A 165 -27.31 -5.69 -7.57
CA ASN A 165 -28.23 -6.33 -8.50
C ASN A 165 -28.79 -7.63 -7.90
N ALA A 166 -30.11 -7.74 -7.79
CA ALA A 166 -30.78 -8.89 -7.20
C ALA A 166 -30.44 -10.24 -7.86
N VAL A 167 -30.04 -10.24 -9.14
CA VAL A 167 -29.60 -11.47 -9.84
C VAL A 167 -28.33 -12.07 -9.22
N ASP A 168 -27.49 -11.22 -8.61
CA ASP A 168 -26.22 -11.61 -8.00
C ASP A 168 -26.39 -11.98 -6.52
N LEU A 169 -27.58 -11.78 -5.93
CA LEU A 169 -27.82 -12.04 -4.50
C LEU A 169 -27.78 -13.54 -4.17
N ALA A 170 -28.27 -14.37 -5.08
CA ALA A 170 -28.31 -15.81 -4.91
C ALA A 170 -28.11 -16.47 -6.29
N PRO A 171 -26.89 -16.37 -6.86
CA PRO A 171 -26.63 -17.00 -8.14
C PRO A 171 -26.91 -18.50 -8.01
N PRO A 172 -27.57 -19.12 -9.02
CA PRO A 172 -27.79 -20.55 -9.01
C PRO A 172 -26.44 -21.23 -8.82
N ARG A 173 -26.38 -22.30 -8.00
CA ARG A 173 -25.17 -23.10 -7.88
C ARG A 173 -24.70 -23.45 -9.28
N GLY A 174 -23.47 -23.02 -9.62
CA GLY A 174 -22.80 -23.50 -10.82
C GLY A 174 -22.76 -25.03 -10.81
N PRO A 175 -22.51 -25.70 -11.96
CA PRO A 175 -22.39 -27.14 -11.98
C PRO A 175 -21.40 -27.56 -10.89
N SER A 176 -21.90 -28.31 -9.91
CA SER A 176 -21.10 -28.76 -8.78
C SER A 176 -19.88 -29.48 -9.34
N ALA A 177 -18.67 -28.99 -9.03
CA ALA A 177 -17.50 -29.83 -9.16
C ALA A 177 -17.80 -31.09 -8.32
N PRO A 178 -17.81 -32.30 -8.92
CA PRO A 178 -18.10 -33.50 -8.17
C PRO A 178 -17.05 -33.67 -7.07
N GLY A 179 -17.47 -33.55 -5.80
CA GLY A 179 -16.63 -33.87 -4.63
C GLY A 179 -16.58 -32.88 -3.46
N ALA A 180 -17.13 -31.67 -3.58
CA ALA A 180 -17.03 -30.67 -2.49
C ALA A 180 -18.22 -30.70 -1.52
N ALA A 181 -18.42 -31.82 -0.83
CA ALA A 181 -19.07 -31.80 0.47
C ALA A 181 -17.96 -31.86 1.52
N TRP A 182 -17.82 -30.82 2.32
CA TRP A 182 -16.93 -30.83 3.47
C TRP A 182 -17.48 -31.87 4.46
N SER A 183 -16.83 -33.05 4.50
CA SER A 183 -17.01 -34.08 5.52
C SER A 183 -16.20 -33.73 6.76
#